data_AF-A0A484U3T5-F1
#
_entry.id   AF-A0A484U3T5-F1
#
_cell.length_a   1.000
_cell.length_b   1.000
_cell.length_c   1.000
_cell.angle_alpha   90.00
_cell.angle_beta   90.00
_cell.angle_gamma   90.00
#
_symmetry.space_group_name_H-M   'P 1'
#
loop_
_entity.id
_entity.type
_entity.pdbx_description
1 polymer ?
#
loop_
_entity_poly.entity_id
_entity_poly.type
_entity_poly.pdbx_seq_one_letter_code
_entity_poly.pdbx_strand_id
1 'polypeptide(L)'
;MPERLLNPADVELLRDALDHIMRTARASRTQTRRTRFIEKRAKLALDGVPYSPRDFDLPKMTPVQTALDTAKRQNMALRFNYREMLGALRDAESFISGFEDDQSQVGIPELLERLRAALNLATAACHQEVAA
;
A
#
# COMPACT_ATOMS: atom_id res chain seq x y z
N MET A 1 17.15 30.49 15.73
CA MET A 1 16.05 29.94 14.90
C MET A 1 14.95 30.97 14.93
N PRO A 2 14.60 31.64 13.82
CA PRO A 2 13.51 32.62 13.85
C PRO A 2 12.22 31.86 14.20
N GLU A 3 11.58 32.25 15.30
CA GLU A 3 10.21 31.83 15.63
C GLU A 3 9.31 32.28 14.48
N ARG A 4 8.90 31.33 13.62
CA ARG A 4 7.75 31.57 12.75
C ARG A 4 6.54 31.67 13.67
N LEU A 5 6.13 32.90 13.95
CA LEU A 5 4.86 33.18 14.58
C LEU A 5 3.77 32.64 13.64
N LEU A 6 3.08 31.59 14.09
CA LEU A 6 1.90 31.07 13.39
C LEU A 6 0.82 32.15 13.40
N ASN A 7 0.19 32.39 12.26
CA ASN A 7 -0.97 33.28 12.24
C ASN A 7 -2.13 32.62 13.01
N PRO A 8 -3.05 33.40 13.59
CA PRO A 8 -4.15 32.85 14.39
C PRO A 8 -5.02 31.84 13.62
N ALA A 9 -5.23 32.06 12.32
CA ALA A 9 -5.92 31.11 11.44
C ALA A 9 -5.19 29.76 11.33
N ASP A 10 -3.86 29.77 11.28
CA ASP A 10 -3.06 28.54 11.25
C ASP A 10 -3.18 27.77 12.57
N VAL A 11 -3.25 28.50 13.70
CA VAL A 11 -3.43 27.89 15.03
C VAL A 11 -4.79 27.20 15.13
N GLU A 12 -5.86 27.82 14.63
CA GLU A 12 -7.19 27.21 14.60
C GLU A 12 -7.22 25.97 13.70
N LEU A 13 -6.64 26.05 12.51
CA LEU A 13 -6.54 24.92 11.59
C LEU A 13 -5.75 23.75 12.20
N LEU A 14 -4.64 24.04 12.88
CA LEU A 14 -3.84 23.02 13.56
C LEU A 14 -4.59 22.40 14.74
N ARG A 15 -5.37 23.19 15.49
CA ARG A 15 -6.24 22.67 16.56
C ARG A 15 -7.31 21.74 16.02
N ASP A 16 -8.00 22.12 14.96
CA ASP A 16 -9.03 21.28 14.32
C ASP A 16 -8.41 19.97 13.77
N ALA A 17 -7.25 20.07 13.11
CA ALA A 17 -6.51 18.91 12.63
C ALA A 17 -6.11 17.95 13.77
N LEU A 18 -5.61 18.48 14.89
CA LEU A 18 -5.23 17.68 16.06
C LEU A 18 -6.44 17.01 16.71
N ASP A 19 -7.57 17.71 16.81
CA ASP A 19 -8.81 17.14 17.34
C ASP A 19 -9.36 16.03 16.43
N HIS A 20 -9.32 16.24 15.12
CA HIS A 20 -9.69 15.21 14.15
C HIS A 20 -8.81 13.95 14.26
N ILE A 21 -7.49 14.13 14.39
CA ILE A 21 -6.53 13.03 14.59
C ILE A 21 -6.86 12.28 15.89
N MET A 22 -7.11 13.00 16.99
CA MET A 22 -7.47 12.41 18.28
C MET A 22 -8.74 11.56 18.17
N ARG A 23 -9.82 12.11 17.59
CA ARG A 23 -11.10 11.41 17.40
C ARG A 23 -10.94 10.19 16.51
N THR A 24 -10.20 10.31 15.41
CA THR A 24 -9.94 9.22 14.46
C THR A 24 -9.15 8.09 15.09
N ALA A 25 -8.08 8.41 15.83
CA ALA A 25 -7.27 7.42 16.53
C ALA A 25 -8.08 6.68 17.61
N ARG A 26 -8.93 7.40 18.36
CA ARG A 26 -9.82 6.84 19.39
C ARG A 26 -10.90 5.93 18.78
N ALA A 27 -11.46 6.31 17.64
CA ALA A 27 -12.50 5.55 16.94
C ALA A 27 -11.98 4.33 16.16
N SER A 28 -10.66 4.12 16.09
CA SER A 28 -10.08 2.95 15.41
C SER A 28 -10.63 1.65 16.01
N ARG A 29 -11.14 0.76 15.14
CA ARG A 29 -11.65 -0.57 15.52
C ARG A 29 -10.59 -1.44 16.19
N THR A 30 -9.32 -1.25 15.84
CA THR A 30 -8.19 -1.98 16.43
C THR A 30 -7.29 -0.99 17.16
N GLN A 31 -7.24 -1.11 18.49
CA GLN A 31 -6.38 -0.28 19.32
C GLN A 31 -4.99 -0.90 19.47
N THR A 32 -4.03 -0.29 18.80
CA THR A 32 -2.61 -0.67 18.87
C THR A 32 -1.85 0.28 19.79
N ARG A 33 -0.61 -0.07 20.18
CA ARG A 33 0.28 0.87 20.90
C ARG A 33 0.47 2.17 20.12
N ARG A 34 0.51 2.10 18.78
CA ARG A 34 0.66 3.25 17.89
C ARG A 34 -0.58 4.16 17.90
N THR A 35 -1.80 3.61 17.80
CA THR A 35 -3.02 4.44 17.81
C THR A 35 -3.24 5.09 19.18
N ARG A 36 -2.97 4.37 20.27
CA ARG A 36 -3.00 4.93 21.64
C ARG A 36 -1.96 6.04 21.83
N PHE A 37 -0.76 5.88 21.28
CA PHE A 37 0.27 6.92 21.29
C PHE A 37 -0.19 8.18 20.53
N ILE A 38 -0.74 8.01 19.32
CA ILE A 38 -1.23 9.11 18.48
C ILE A 38 -2.36 9.86 19.20
N GLU A 39 -3.35 9.14 19.76
CA GLU A 39 -4.44 9.72 20.54
C GLU A 39 -3.91 10.54 21.73
N LYS A 40 -3.06 9.91 22.57
CA LYS A 40 -2.47 10.58 23.75
C LYS A 40 -1.65 11.81 23.35
N ARG A 41 -0.88 11.73 22.26
CA ARG A 41 -0.04 12.83 21.80
C ARG A 41 -0.86 14.00 21.27
N ALA A 42 -1.89 13.72 20.48
CA ALA A 42 -2.80 14.73 19.95
C ALA A 42 -3.54 15.46 21.08
N LYS A 43 -4.05 14.70 22.07
CA LYS A 43 -4.65 15.26 23.28
C LYS A 43 -3.70 16.20 24.03
N LEU A 44 -2.49 15.74 24.33
CA LEU A 44 -1.50 16.56 25.05
C LEU A 44 -1.11 17.83 24.27
N ALA A 45 -1.09 17.77 22.93
CA ALA A 45 -0.83 18.96 22.11
C ALA A 45 -1.99 19.97 22.18
N LEU A 46 -3.25 19.52 22.21
CA LEU A 46 -4.41 20.37 22.41
C LEU A 46 -4.44 21.01 23.80
N ASP A 47 -4.01 20.26 24.82
CA ASP A 47 -3.86 20.73 26.21
C ASP A 47 -2.67 21.69 26.40
N GLY A 48 -1.87 21.94 25.35
CA GLY A 48 -0.70 22.81 25.40
C GLY A 48 0.53 22.18 26.07
N VAL A 49 0.53 20.87 26.28
CA VAL A 49 1.64 20.15 26.90
C VAL A 49 2.75 19.85 25.86
N PRO A 50 3.99 20.32 26.10
CA PRO A 50 5.10 20.09 25.18
C PRO A 50 5.44 18.60 25.06
N TYR A 51 6.00 18.22 23.91
CA TYR A 51 6.41 16.83 23.68
C TYR A 51 7.65 16.48 24.52
N SER A 52 7.52 15.47 25.38
CA SER A 52 8.64 14.81 26.05
C SER A 52 8.70 13.35 25.61
N PRO A 53 9.80 12.89 24.97
CA PRO A 53 9.97 11.50 24.57
C PRO A 53 9.93 10.51 25.75
N ARG A 54 10.20 10.98 26.97
CA ARG A 54 10.21 10.15 28.19
C ARG A 54 8.81 9.78 28.68
N ASP A 55 7.79 10.52 28.24
CA ASP A 55 6.41 10.37 28.71
C ASP A 55 5.64 9.30 27.91
N PHE A 56 6.31 8.72 26.91
CA PHE A 56 5.74 7.77 25.99
C PHE A 56 6.61 6.53 25.89
N ASP A 57 5.96 5.40 26.09
CA ASP A 57 6.53 4.10 25.79
C ASP A 57 6.41 3.89 24.27
N LEU A 58 7.38 4.43 23.53
CA LEU A 58 7.43 4.35 22.08
C LEU A 58 7.38 2.87 21.66
N PRO A 59 6.61 2.52 20.61
CA PRO A 59 6.68 1.17 20.05
C PRO A 59 8.14 0.88 19.73
N LYS A 60 8.71 -0.16 20.35
CA LYS A 60 10.06 -0.62 20.02
C LYS A 60 10.06 -0.85 18.52
N MET A 61 10.84 -0.07 17.77
CA MET A 61 11.18 -0.40 16.40
C MET A 61 12.01 -1.66 16.48
N THR A 62 11.35 -2.81 16.46
CA THR A 62 12.06 -4.08 16.42
C THR A 62 12.76 -4.14 15.07
N PRO A 63 14.09 -4.41 15.02
CA PRO A 63 14.77 -4.75 13.76
C PRO A 63 14.16 -6.03 13.12
N VAL A 64 13.32 -6.74 13.88
CA VAL A 64 12.41 -7.81 13.52
C VAL A 64 11.20 -7.27 12.73
N GLN A 65 11.46 -6.57 11.62
CA GLN A 65 10.52 -6.47 10.49
C GLN A 65 10.67 -7.73 9.63
N THR A 66 10.84 -8.89 10.28
CA THR A 66 11.42 -10.11 9.72
C THR A 66 10.31 -11.05 9.27
N ALA A 67 10.41 -11.50 8.03
CA ALA A 67 9.57 -12.50 7.37
C ALA A 67 8.09 -12.14 7.19
N LEU A 68 7.33 -11.77 8.22
CA LEU A 68 5.88 -11.57 8.09
C LEU A 68 5.52 -10.34 7.24
N ASP A 69 6.24 -9.23 7.42
CA ASP A 69 5.97 -8.02 6.65
C ASP A 69 6.52 -8.10 5.23
N THR A 70 7.65 -8.80 5.04
CA THR A 70 8.13 -9.22 3.72
C THR A 70 7.09 -10.11 3.02
N ALA A 71 6.56 -11.12 3.71
CA ALA A 71 5.53 -12.01 3.20
C ALA A 71 4.23 -11.28 2.88
N LYS A 72 3.84 -10.26 3.65
CA LYS A 72 2.68 -9.41 3.34
C LYS A 72 2.90 -8.58 2.07
N ARG A 73 4.09 -8.00 1.89
CA ARG A 73 4.45 -7.27 0.66
C ARG A 73 4.47 -8.20 -0.56
N GLN A 74 5.11 -9.37 -0.42
CA GLN A 74 5.13 -10.40 -1.46
C GLN A 74 3.72 -10.89 -1.80
N ASN A 75 2.86 -11.14 -0.81
CA ASN A 75 1.46 -11.50 -1.06
C ASN A 75 0.68 -10.40 -1.76
N MET A 76 0.94 -9.13 -1.45
CA MET A 76 0.31 -8.01 -2.16
C MET A 76 0.77 -7.93 -3.62
N ALA A 77 2.06 -8.13 -3.89
CA ALA A 77 2.61 -8.20 -5.24
C ALA A 77 2.05 -9.39 -6.04
N LEU A 78 2.01 -10.59 -5.44
CA LEU A 78 1.41 -11.78 -6.06
C LEU A 78 -0.06 -11.57 -6.42
N ARG A 79 -0.84 -10.92 -5.55
CA ARG A 79 -2.26 -10.61 -5.81
C ARG A 79 -2.43 -9.61 -6.94
N PHE A 80 -1.52 -8.64 -7.05
CA PHE A 80 -1.52 -7.67 -8.15
C PHE A 80 -1.21 -8.38 -9.48
N ASN A 81 -0.13 -9.16 -9.54
CA ASN A 81 0.28 -9.90 -10.73
C ASN A 81 -0.77 -10.92 -11.17
N TYR A 82 -1.38 -11.64 -10.22
CA TYR A 82 -2.48 -12.56 -10.51
C TYR A 82 -3.68 -11.84 -11.13
N ARG A 83 -4.00 -10.64 -10.65
CA ARG A 83 -5.08 -9.82 -11.20
C ARG A 83 -4.77 -9.34 -12.62
N GLU A 84 -3.54 -8.90 -12.88
CA GLU A 84 -3.11 -8.54 -14.23
C GLU A 84 -3.13 -9.75 -15.18
N MET A 85 -2.65 -10.90 -14.73
CA MET A 85 -2.69 -12.14 -15.51
C MET A 85 -4.12 -12.56 -15.86
N LEU A 86 -5.06 -12.47 -14.90
CA LEU A 86 -6.47 -12.71 -15.16
C LEU A 86 -7.08 -11.70 -16.14
N GLY A 87 -6.64 -10.43 -16.09
CA GLY A 87 -7.01 -9.43 -17.08
C GLY A 87 -6.54 -9.80 -18.49
N ALA A 88 -5.26 -10.16 -18.63
CA ALA A 88 -4.69 -10.58 -19.91
C ALA A 88 -5.32 -11.86 -20.46
N LEU A 89 -5.67 -12.82 -19.60
CA LEU A 89 -6.39 -14.03 -20.00
C LEU A 89 -7.81 -13.71 -20.48
N ARG A 90 -8.52 -12.82 -19.76
CA ARG A 90 -9.85 -12.37 -20.17
C ARG A 90 -9.81 -11.61 -21.51
N ASP A 91 -8.81 -10.77 -21.71
CA ASP A 91 -8.61 -10.06 -22.98
C ASP A 91 -8.30 -11.05 -24.12
N ALA A 92 -7.48 -12.07 -23.86
CA ALA A 92 -7.20 -13.15 -24.81
C ALA A 92 -8.44 -14.02 -25.10
N GLU A 93 -9.26 -14.32 -24.10
CA GLU A 93 -10.55 -15.01 -24.28
C GLU A 93 -11.52 -14.16 -25.12
N SER A 94 -11.60 -12.86 -24.88
CA SER A 94 -12.42 -11.95 -25.69
C SER A 94 -11.93 -11.85 -27.13
N PHE A 95 -10.61 -11.91 -27.33
CA PHE A 95 -9.99 -11.95 -28.64
C PHE A 95 -10.28 -13.27 -29.37
N ILE A 96 -10.14 -14.41 -28.70
CA ILE A 96 -10.44 -15.75 -29.25
C ILE A 96 -11.94 -15.89 -29.56
N SER A 97 -12.82 -15.40 -28.68
CA SER A 97 -14.27 -15.38 -28.93
C SER A 97 -14.63 -14.49 -30.12
N GLY A 98 -13.85 -13.44 -30.39
CA GLY A 98 -13.96 -12.62 -31.60
C GLY A 98 -13.47 -13.29 -32.89
N PHE A 99 -12.75 -14.42 -32.80
CA PHE A 99 -12.36 -15.23 -33.96
C PHE A 99 -13.44 -16.21 -34.42
N GLU A 100 -14.44 -16.52 -33.60
CA GLU A 100 -15.51 -17.45 -33.99
C GLU A 100 -16.46 -16.86 -35.05
N ASP A 101 -16.44 -15.54 -35.26
CA ASP A 101 -17.27 -14.85 -36.25
C ASP A 101 -16.53 -14.51 -37.57
N ASP A 102 -15.21 -14.65 -37.65
CA ASP A 102 -14.45 -14.27 -38.85
C ASP A 102 -13.52 -15.41 -39.30
N GLN A 103 -13.85 -16.02 -40.45
CA GLN A 103 -13.12 -17.10 -41.14
C GLN A 103 -11.76 -16.62 -41.71
N SER A 104 -11.00 -15.84 -40.94
CA SER A 104 -9.78 -15.16 -41.34
C SER A 104 -8.58 -15.88 -40.72
N GLN A 105 -7.76 -16.48 -41.57
CA GLN A 105 -6.56 -17.29 -41.28
C GLN A 105 -5.44 -16.54 -40.52
N VAL A 106 -5.64 -16.16 -39.25
CA VAL A 106 -4.50 -15.87 -38.37
C VAL A 106 -4.12 -17.17 -37.70
N GLY A 107 -3.07 -17.79 -38.24
CA GLY A 107 -2.68 -19.12 -37.87
C GLY A 107 -2.36 -19.23 -36.38
N ILE A 108 -2.87 -20.30 -35.79
CA ILE A 108 -2.52 -20.86 -34.46
C ILE A 108 -1.03 -20.65 -34.06
N PRO A 109 -0.02 -20.67 -34.96
CA PRO A 109 1.37 -20.35 -34.63
C PRO A 109 1.60 -18.96 -34.00
N GLU A 110 0.90 -17.92 -34.45
CA GLU A 110 1.13 -16.55 -33.97
C GLU A 110 0.55 -16.33 -32.56
N LEU A 111 -0.57 -17.00 -32.26
CA LEU A 111 -1.14 -17.04 -30.91
C LEU A 111 -0.21 -17.77 -29.93
N LEU A 112 0.41 -18.87 -30.38
CA LEU A 112 1.37 -19.64 -29.57
C LEU A 112 2.64 -18.84 -29.27
N GLU A 113 3.17 -18.10 -30.23
CA GLU A 113 4.33 -17.23 -30.01
C GLU A 113 4.02 -16.10 -29.01
N ARG A 114 2.81 -15.51 -29.08
CA ARG A 114 2.40 -14.47 -28.12
C ARG A 114 2.19 -15.02 -26.71
N LEU A 115 1.59 -16.19 -26.57
CA LEU A 115 1.47 -16.89 -25.28
C LEU A 115 2.85 -17.24 -24.70
N ARG A 116 3.78 -17.71 -25.55
CA ARG A 116 5.15 -18.05 -25.16
C ARG A 116 5.93 -16.82 -24.71
N ALA A 117 5.79 -15.69 -25.41
CA ALA A 117 6.39 -14.42 -25.02
C ALA A 117 5.87 -13.91 -23.67
N ALA A 118 4.55 -13.98 -23.46
CA ALA A 118 3.94 -13.60 -22.18
C ALA A 118 4.41 -14.50 -21.01
N LEU A 119 4.52 -15.81 -21.25
CA LEU A 119 5.02 -16.76 -20.24
C LEU A 119 6.49 -16.48 -19.89
N ASN A 120 7.33 -16.18 -20.87
CA ASN A 120 8.74 -15.84 -20.67
C ASN A 120 8.91 -14.54 -19.88
N LEU A 121 8.06 -13.53 -20.14
CA LEU A 121 8.09 -12.25 -19.44
C LEU A 121 7.69 -12.41 -17.96
N ALA A 122 6.68 -13.23 -17.67
CA ALA A 122 6.28 -13.58 -16.31
C ALA A 122 7.38 -14.38 -15.58
N THR A 123 8.08 -15.27 -16.28
CA THR A 123 9.17 -16.07 -15.72
C THR A 123 10.39 -15.21 -15.40
N ALA A 124 10.74 -14.26 -16.26
CA ALA A 124 11.85 -13.32 -16.03
C ALA A 124 11.59 -12.38 -14.86
N ALA A 125 10.36 -11.88 -14.69
CA ALA A 125 9.97 -11.06 -13.55
C ALA A 125 10.10 -11.82 -12.21
N CYS A 126 9.80 -13.12 -12.20
CA CYS A 126 9.90 -13.98 -11.02
C CYS A 126 11.37 -14.23 -10.60
N HIS A 127 12.30 -14.36 -11.56
CA HIS A 127 13.72 -14.61 -11.27
C HIS A 127 14.50 -13.37 -10.79
N GLN A 128 14.08 -12.16 -11.18
CA GLN A 128 14.73 -10.93 -10.70
C GLN A 128 14.46 -10.62 -9.21
N GLU A 129 13.36 -11.12 -8.64
CA GLU A 129 13.04 -10.94 -7.22
C GLU A 129 13.77 -11.91 -6.26
N VAL A 130 14.42 -12.97 -6.79
CA VAL A 130 15.13 -13.98 -5.98
C VAL A 130 16.63 -13.66 -5.82
N ALA A 131 17.18 -12.75 -6.64
CA ALA A 131 18.60 -12.39 -6.64
C ALA A 131 18.93 -11.05 -5.95
N ALA A 132 17.93 -10.37 -5.37
CA ALA A 132 18.05 -9.10 -4.64
C ALA A 132 17.65 -9.28 -3.17
#